data_AF-A0A7S4T2A8-F1
#
_entry.id   AF-A0A7S4T2A8-F1
#
_cell.length_a   1.000
_cell.length_b   1.000
_cell.length_c   1.000
_cell.angle_alpha   90.00
_cell.angle_beta   90.00
_cell.angle_gamma   90.00
#
_symmetry.space_group_name_H-M   'P 1'
#
loop_
_entity.id
_entity.type
_entity.pdbx_description
1 polymer ?
#
loop_
_entity_poly.entity_id
_entity_poly.type
_entity_poly.pdbx_seq_one_letter_code
_entity_poly.pdbx_strand_id
1 'polypeptide(L)'
;NPNSQRHPCQDPLLRFHFNSFLISYLIIHVAFIAIINIPTTSAFAFNLDTKVRVEAGMSTPITVPPNAVKKGVNLEKYMLLPVEQYALVPMPLDATLSRLENGSKSDFELVVPPVEFLSLKVQPVVEAEVRLESDRVVITSQKCTLSGSPFIEKVKLNERFDFKIDCELTWVDSSVSSPTITTEQEEGEDQGLSSFIAAKTYLSVEVDRPVPFNTIPRRVVEKIGNTAMRISIKYILKSFLKGLAQDYSRWAEDEDYRKFRSNLMVKEEAVSFATPEV
;
A
#
# COMPACT_ATOMS: atom_id res chain seq x y z
N ASN A 1 -39.71 -30.90 -8.54
CA ASN A 1 -39.47 -30.62 -7.12
C ASN A 1 -38.42 -31.62 -6.61
N PRO A 2 -37.34 -31.24 -5.90
CA PRO A 2 -36.44 -30.09 -6.05
C PRO A 2 -34.96 -30.53 -6.17
N ASN A 3 -34.11 -29.75 -6.83
CA ASN A 3 -32.69 -29.55 -6.46
C ASN A 3 -32.09 -28.44 -7.33
N SER A 4 -32.40 -27.20 -6.95
CA SER A 4 -31.68 -26.00 -7.39
C SER A 4 -31.00 -25.44 -6.16
N GLN A 5 -29.73 -25.78 -5.95
CA GLN A 5 -28.88 -25.06 -5.02
C GLN A 5 -28.32 -23.85 -5.76
N ARG A 6 -28.90 -22.68 -5.49
CA ARG A 6 -28.33 -21.39 -5.85
C ARG A 6 -27.17 -21.10 -4.90
N HIS A 7 -26.00 -20.86 -5.46
CA HIS A 7 -24.88 -20.25 -4.76
C HIS A 7 -25.26 -18.82 -4.30
N PRO A 8 -24.85 -18.38 -3.10
CA PRO A 8 -25.01 -17.00 -2.69
C PRO A 8 -24.06 -16.12 -3.49
N CYS A 9 -24.64 -15.28 -4.35
CA CYS A 9 -23.99 -14.13 -4.96
C CYS A 9 -23.50 -13.21 -3.83
N GLN A 10 -22.20 -13.21 -3.55
CA GLN A 10 -21.58 -12.23 -2.67
C GLN A 10 -21.40 -10.94 -3.47
N ASP A 11 -22.30 -9.97 -3.27
CA ASP A 11 -22.23 -8.66 -3.90
C ASP A 11 -20.97 -7.88 -3.46
N PRO A 12 -20.07 -7.49 -4.39
CA PRO A 12 -18.87 -6.69 -4.09
C PRO A 12 -19.22 -5.27 -3.60
N LEU A 13 -20.38 -4.75 -4.01
CA LEU A 13 -20.84 -3.39 -3.68
C LEU A 13 -21.12 -3.18 -2.19
N LEU A 14 -21.51 -4.24 -1.47
CA LEU A 14 -21.79 -4.17 -0.03
C LEU A 14 -20.51 -4.09 0.82
N ARG A 15 -19.37 -4.62 0.33
CA ARG A 15 -18.06 -4.48 1.00
C ARG A 15 -17.49 -3.06 0.88
N PHE A 16 -17.80 -2.35 -0.20
CA PHE A 16 -17.33 -0.98 -0.44
C PHE A 16 -17.93 0.03 0.52
N HIS A 17 -19.26 -0.03 0.71
CA HIS A 17 -19.92 0.83 1.66
C HIS A 17 -19.46 0.54 3.09
N PHE A 18 -19.27 -0.73 3.47
CA PHE A 18 -18.85 -1.05 4.84
C PHE A 18 -17.44 -0.52 5.18
N ASN A 19 -16.49 -0.57 4.23
CA ASN A 19 -15.12 -0.12 4.46
C ASN A 19 -14.97 1.41 4.42
N SER A 20 -15.71 2.10 3.54
CA SER A 20 -15.75 3.57 3.51
C SER A 20 -16.37 4.14 4.80
N PHE A 21 -17.47 3.54 5.28
CA PHE A 21 -18.10 3.91 6.55
C PHE A 21 -17.20 3.62 7.75
N LEU A 22 -16.48 2.50 7.78
CA LEU A 22 -15.55 2.18 8.87
C LEU A 22 -14.37 3.15 8.95
N ILE A 23 -13.79 3.56 7.82
CA ILE A 23 -12.69 4.53 7.79
C ILE A 23 -13.19 5.92 8.21
N SER A 24 -14.34 6.35 7.71
CA SER A 24 -14.95 7.62 8.11
C SER A 24 -15.32 7.63 9.60
N TYR A 25 -15.92 6.55 10.11
CA TYR A 25 -16.31 6.40 11.52
C TYR A 25 -15.09 6.32 12.44
N LEU A 26 -14.02 5.65 12.02
CA LEU A 26 -12.76 5.55 12.76
C LEU A 26 -12.04 6.91 12.81
N ILE A 27 -12.04 7.67 11.72
CA ILE A 27 -11.50 9.05 11.70
C ILE A 27 -12.32 9.97 12.61
N ILE A 28 -13.66 9.85 12.58
CA ILE A 28 -14.55 10.61 13.47
C ILE A 28 -14.30 10.24 14.94
N HIS A 29 -14.18 8.96 15.28
CA HIS A 29 -13.90 8.52 16.64
C HIS A 29 -12.49 8.90 17.12
N VAL A 30 -11.48 8.80 16.26
CA VAL A 30 -10.12 9.25 16.58
C VAL A 30 -10.09 10.76 16.79
N ALA A 31 -10.79 11.53 15.96
CA ALA A 31 -10.93 12.98 16.13
C ALA A 31 -11.65 13.29 17.46
N PHE A 32 -12.71 12.56 17.80
CA PHE A 32 -13.46 12.75 19.05
C PHE A 32 -12.63 12.41 20.29
N ILE A 33 -11.89 11.29 20.28
CA ILE A 33 -10.99 10.88 21.38
C ILE A 33 -9.81 11.85 21.54
N ALA A 34 -9.31 12.42 20.43
CA ALA A 34 -8.25 13.41 20.45
C ALA A 34 -8.72 14.77 21.01
N ILE A 35 -10.00 15.12 20.81
CA ILE A 35 -10.63 16.34 21.35
C ILE A 35 -10.93 16.22 22.86
N ILE A 36 -11.35 15.04 23.33
CA ILE A 36 -11.74 14.82 24.76
C ILE A 36 -10.53 14.84 25.71
N ASN A 37 -9.35 14.43 25.26
CA ASN A 37 -8.16 14.30 26.12
C ASN A 37 -7.30 15.58 26.22
N ILE A 38 -7.87 16.76 25.98
CA ILE A 38 -7.13 18.02 26.09
C ILE A 38 -7.26 18.57 27.52
N PRO A 39 -6.19 18.64 28.32
CA PRO A 39 -6.22 19.42 29.55
C PRO A 39 -6.43 20.89 29.21
N THR A 40 -7.47 21.49 29.78
CA THR A 40 -7.78 22.92 29.66
C THR A 40 -6.73 23.75 30.37
N THR A 41 -5.62 24.04 29.69
CA THR A 41 -4.65 25.05 30.15
C THR A 41 -4.63 26.21 29.17
N SER A 42 -4.93 27.39 29.72
CA SER A 42 -5.07 28.68 29.07
C SER A 42 -3.75 29.25 28.54
N ALA A 43 -3.92 30.13 27.55
CA ALA A 43 -3.00 31.18 27.06
C ALA A 43 -1.64 30.73 26.51
N PHE A 44 -1.51 30.61 25.18
CA PHE A 44 -0.21 30.76 24.51
C PHE A 44 -0.37 31.49 23.17
N ALA A 45 0.52 32.46 22.96
CA ALA A 45 0.63 33.30 21.78
C ALA A 45 0.72 32.49 20.48
N PHE A 46 -0.03 32.90 19.46
CA PHE A 46 0.00 32.31 18.12
C PHE A 46 1.30 32.69 17.42
N ASN A 47 2.28 31.79 17.46
CA ASN A 47 3.33 31.76 16.45
C ASN A 47 2.70 31.10 15.21
N LEU A 48 2.51 31.87 14.14
CA LEU A 48 1.86 31.46 12.89
C LEU A 48 2.77 30.59 12.02
N ASP A 49 3.30 29.50 12.60
CA ASP A 49 3.80 28.41 11.79
C ASP A 49 2.59 27.68 11.20
N THR A 50 2.23 28.05 9.97
CA THR A 50 1.07 27.52 9.25
C THR A 50 1.32 26.11 8.72
N LYS A 51 2.57 25.66 8.70
CA LYS A 51 2.97 24.35 8.22
C LYS A 51 2.65 23.27 9.24
N VAL A 52 2.03 22.20 8.76
CA VAL A 52 1.72 21.00 9.52
C VAL A 52 2.48 19.87 8.87
N ARG A 53 3.30 19.14 9.64
CA ARG A 53 3.95 17.93 9.16
C ARG A 53 3.24 16.72 9.72
N VAL A 54 2.90 15.81 8.82
CA VAL A 54 2.23 14.57 9.16
C VAL A 54 3.09 13.40 8.71
N GLU A 55 3.39 12.50 9.63
CA GLU A 55 4.29 11.37 9.42
C GLU A 55 3.68 10.07 9.91
N ALA A 56 4.00 8.99 9.20
CA ALA A 56 3.77 7.66 9.70
C ALA A 56 4.85 6.69 9.22
N GLY A 57 5.37 5.92 10.18
CA GLY A 57 6.29 4.82 9.98
C GLY A 57 5.63 3.49 10.35
N MET A 58 5.85 2.44 9.56
CA MET A 58 5.33 1.11 9.89
C MET A 58 6.23 -0.01 9.41
N SER A 59 6.32 -1.09 10.19
CA SER A 59 6.82 -2.39 9.76
C SER A 59 5.75 -3.46 9.95
N THR A 60 5.46 -4.25 8.91
CA THR A 60 4.51 -5.37 8.99
C THR A 60 5.06 -6.60 8.28
N PRO A 61 5.37 -7.70 8.99
CA PRO A 61 5.64 -8.98 8.36
C PRO A 61 4.33 -9.71 8.02
N ILE A 62 4.33 -10.44 6.90
CA ILE A 62 3.29 -11.40 6.53
C ILE A 62 3.98 -12.72 6.17
N THR A 63 3.59 -13.79 6.86
CA THR A 63 3.97 -15.16 6.51
C THR A 63 3.37 -15.53 5.17
N VAL A 64 4.19 -16.10 4.28
CA VAL A 64 3.73 -16.63 2.99
C VAL A 64 3.50 -18.14 3.08
N PRO A 65 2.59 -18.72 2.27
CA PRO A 65 2.30 -20.14 2.32
C PRO A 65 3.55 -20.99 2.09
N PRO A 66 3.75 -22.07 2.87
CA PRO A 66 4.95 -22.90 2.80
C PRO A 66 4.85 -23.91 1.65
N ASN A 67 4.87 -23.47 0.38
CA ASN A 67 4.65 -24.40 -0.74
C ASN A 67 5.63 -24.30 -1.91
N ALA A 68 6.62 -23.43 -1.88
CA ALA A 68 7.62 -23.36 -2.94
C ALA A 68 8.88 -24.18 -2.58
N VAL A 69 8.70 -25.46 -2.23
CA VAL A 69 9.82 -26.42 -2.04
C VAL A 69 10.22 -27.07 -3.38
N LYS A 70 9.60 -26.66 -4.50
CA LYS A 70 10.02 -27.05 -5.85
C LYS A 70 11.37 -26.42 -6.15
N LYS A 71 12.35 -27.23 -6.57
CA LYS A 71 13.73 -26.81 -6.87
C LYS A 71 13.74 -25.57 -7.76
N GLY A 72 14.12 -24.42 -7.20
CA GLY A 72 14.29 -23.16 -7.93
C GLY A 72 13.06 -22.26 -8.02
N VAL A 73 12.01 -22.49 -7.23
CA VAL A 73 10.86 -21.60 -7.07
C VAL A 73 10.81 -21.22 -5.59
N ASN A 74 11.35 -20.07 -5.19
CA ASN A 74 11.40 -19.60 -3.80
C ASN A 74 10.95 -18.13 -3.71
N LEU A 75 10.79 -17.61 -2.49
CA LEU A 75 10.32 -16.24 -2.30
C LEU A 75 11.34 -15.23 -2.83
N GLU A 76 12.63 -15.49 -2.65
CA GLU A 76 13.69 -14.64 -3.19
C GLU A 76 13.57 -14.44 -4.71
N LYS A 77 13.43 -15.51 -5.48
CA LYS A 77 13.27 -15.40 -6.94
C LYS A 77 12.00 -14.68 -7.36
N TYR A 78 10.93 -14.81 -6.57
CA TYR A 78 9.70 -14.08 -6.81
C TYR A 78 9.88 -12.58 -6.56
N MET A 79 10.52 -12.21 -5.44
CA MET A 79 10.76 -10.81 -5.08
C MET A 79 11.80 -10.14 -5.99
N LEU A 80 12.68 -10.92 -6.61
CA LEU A 80 13.64 -10.49 -7.62
C LEU A 80 13.09 -10.52 -9.05
N LEU A 81 11.78 -10.77 -9.24
CA LEU A 81 11.18 -10.63 -10.57
C LEU A 81 11.35 -9.18 -11.07
N PRO A 82 11.53 -8.99 -12.39
CA PRO A 82 11.61 -7.67 -12.98
C PRO A 82 10.43 -6.79 -12.57
N VAL A 83 10.73 -5.54 -12.22
CA VAL A 83 9.80 -4.65 -11.53
C VAL A 83 8.51 -4.42 -12.31
N GLU A 84 8.58 -4.50 -13.64
CA GLU A 84 7.46 -4.36 -14.57
C GLU A 84 6.33 -5.35 -14.27
N GLN A 85 6.67 -6.50 -13.71
CA GLN A 85 5.69 -7.54 -13.41
C GLN A 85 4.86 -7.22 -12.16
N TYR A 86 5.23 -6.23 -11.34
CA TYR A 86 4.49 -5.88 -10.12
C TYR A 86 3.15 -5.16 -10.40
N ALA A 87 2.94 -4.62 -11.60
CA ALA A 87 1.64 -4.07 -12.00
C ALA A 87 0.50 -5.11 -11.99
N LEU A 88 0.84 -6.40 -12.04
CA LEU A 88 -0.15 -7.48 -12.00
C LEU A 88 -0.61 -7.83 -10.59
N VAL A 89 0.07 -7.33 -9.56
CA VAL A 89 -0.26 -7.62 -8.17
C VAL A 89 -1.59 -6.94 -7.85
N PRO A 90 -2.56 -7.67 -7.29
CA PRO A 90 -3.85 -7.09 -6.93
C PRO A 90 -3.65 -6.00 -5.89
N MET A 91 -4.11 -4.79 -6.22
CA MET A 91 -4.04 -3.65 -5.33
C MET A 91 -5.22 -3.61 -4.35
N PRO A 92 -5.00 -3.07 -3.14
CA PRO A 92 -6.06 -2.96 -2.15
C PRO A 92 -7.08 -1.88 -2.53
N LEU A 93 -8.31 -2.03 -2.03
CA LEU A 93 -9.35 -0.99 -2.07
C LEU A 93 -9.79 -0.55 -3.47
N ASP A 94 -9.66 -1.36 -4.52
CA ASP A 94 -9.85 -0.94 -5.93
C ASP A 94 -8.90 0.19 -6.36
N ALA A 95 -7.79 0.37 -5.64
CA ALA A 95 -6.69 1.16 -6.17
C ALA A 95 -6.17 0.51 -7.45
N THR A 96 -5.67 1.33 -8.37
CA THR A 96 -5.06 0.84 -9.59
C THR A 96 -3.58 1.13 -9.55
N LEU A 97 -2.77 0.12 -9.86
CA LEU A 97 -1.34 0.26 -10.08
C LEU A 97 -1.10 -0.02 -11.56
N SER A 98 -0.71 1.01 -12.30
CA SER A 98 -0.39 0.95 -13.71
C SER A 98 1.01 1.48 -13.95
N ARG A 99 1.60 1.12 -15.09
CA ARG A 99 2.87 1.73 -15.51
C ARG A 99 2.59 3.13 -16.04
N LEU A 100 3.50 4.05 -15.80
CA LEU A 100 3.37 5.40 -16.32
C LEU A 100 3.65 5.39 -17.84
N GLU A 101 2.69 5.81 -18.66
CA GLU A 101 2.80 5.73 -20.13
C GLU A 101 4.03 6.46 -20.71
N ASN A 102 4.40 7.57 -20.08
CA ASN A 102 5.55 8.39 -20.47
C ASN A 102 6.74 8.24 -19.50
N GLY A 103 6.69 7.26 -18.60
CA GLY A 103 7.73 7.00 -17.61
C GLY A 103 8.75 5.97 -18.05
N SER A 104 9.75 5.75 -17.19
CA SER A 104 10.66 4.61 -17.31
C SER A 104 9.95 3.30 -16.98
N LYS A 105 10.63 2.17 -17.23
CA LYS A 105 10.05 0.85 -16.96
C LYS A 105 9.72 0.61 -15.48
N SER A 106 10.40 1.33 -14.60
CA SER A 106 10.28 1.31 -13.13
C SER A 106 9.32 2.37 -12.58
N ASP A 107 8.69 3.18 -13.43
CA ASP A 107 7.76 4.22 -13.00
C ASP A 107 6.31 3.73 -13.05
N PHE A 108 5.62 3.88 -11.93
CA PHE A 108 4.26 3.42 -11.74
C PHE A 108 3.36 4.57 -11.29
N GLU A 109 2.13 4.54 -11.77
CA GLU A 109 1.04 5.37 -11.29
C GLU A 109 0.18 4.54 -10.33
N LEU A 110 0.06 5.01 -9.10
CA LEU A 110 -0.86 4.49 -8.10
C LEU A 110 -2.02 5.47 -7.93
N VAL A 111 -3.21 5.06 -8.39
CA VAL A 111 -4.45 5.82 -8.15
C VAL A 111 -5.14 5.22 -6.92
N VAL A 112 -5.19 6.00 -5.84
CA VAL A 112 -5.92 5.63 -4.64
C VAL A 112 -7.37 6.08 -4.81
N PRO A 113 -8.37 5.25 -4.46
CA PRO A 113 -9.78 5.62 -4.59
C PRO A 113 -10.11 6.92 -3.86
N PRO A 114 -11.13 7.68 -4.31
CA PRO A 114 -11.57 8.87 -3.63
C PRO A 114 -11.94 8.61 -2.18
N VAL A 115 -11.34 9.38 -1.28
CA VAL A 115 -11.70 9.43 0.14
C VAL A 115 -12.53 10.67 0.37
N GLU A 116 -13.63 10.51 1.11
CA GLU A 116 -14.52 11.60 1.49
C GLU A 116 -14.36 11.88 2.98
N PHE A 117 -14.07 13.14 3.32
CA PHE A 117 -14.04 13.63 4.68
C PHE A 117 -14.77 14.97 4.76
N LEU A 118 -15.85 15.04 5.53
CA LEU A 118 -16.78 16.17 5.55
C LEU A 118 -17.32 16.47 4.14
N SER A 119 -17.14 17.68 3.62
CA SER A 119 -17.50 18.09 2.26
C SER A 119 -16.34 17.99 1.26
N LEU A 120 -15.19 17.45 1.69
CA LEU A 120 -14.00 17.33 0.89
C LEU A 120 -13.88 15.91 0.32
N LYS A 121 -13.84 15.81 -1.01
CA LYS A 121 -13.52 14.58 -1.73
C LYS A 121 -12.13 14.69 -2.32
N VAL A 122 -11.25 13.75 -1.96
CA VAL A 122 -9.84 13.75 -2.35
C VAL A 122 -9.47 12.38 -2.91
N GLN A 123 -8.88 12.36 -4.11
CA GLN A 123 -8.34 11.19 -4.78
C GLN A 123 -6.85 11.42 -5.02
N PRO A 124 -5.97 10.79 -4.23
CA PRO A 124 -4.53 10.83 -4.45
C PRO A 124 -4.11 10.01 -5.69
N VAL A 125 -3.26 10.60 -6.51
CA VAL A 125 -2.55 9.93 -7.61
C VAL A 125 -1.05 10.08 -7.34
N VAL A 126 -0.36 8.96 -7.15
CA VAL A 126 1.06 8.93 -6.78
C VAL A 126 1.87 8.38 -7.95
N GLU A 127 2.85 9.13 -8.42
CA GLU A 127 3.86 8.64 -9.36
C GLU A 127 5.05 8.10 -8.54
N ALA A 128 5.28 6.79 -8.57
CA ALA A 128 6.31 6.14 -7.78
C ALA A 128 7.34 5.41 -8.65
N GLU A 129 8.60 5.48 -8.24
CA GLU A 129 9.69 4.71 -8.81
C GLU A 129 9.91 3.45 -7.99
N VAL A 130 10.05 2.30 -8.65
CA VAL A 130 10.34 1.00 -8.04
C VAL A 130 11.73 0.54 -8.46
N ARG A 131 12.64 0.40 -7.50
CA ARG A 131 14.00 -0.07 -7.71
C ARG A 131 14.19 -1.43 -7.05
N LEU A 132 14.77 -2.36 -7.80
CA LEU A 132 15.14 -3.67 -7.31
C LEU A 132 16.60 -3.67 -6.85
N GLU A 133 16.84 -4.14 -5.64
CA GLU A 133 18.18 -4.43 -5.10
C GLU A 133 18.28 -5.92 -4.77
N SER A 134 19.48 -6.40 -4.41
CA SER A 134 19.73 -7.84 -4.18
C SER A 134 18.93 -8.43 -3.02
N ASP A 135 18.60 -7.63 -2.01
CA ASP A 135 17.98 -8.06 -0.75
C ASP A 135 16.68 -7.31 -0.44
N ARG A 136 16.28 -6.35 -1.30
CA ARG A 136 15.10 -5.51 -1.08
C ARG A 136 14.53 -4.95 -2.37
N VAL A 137 13.25 -4.59 -2.31
CA VAL A 137 12.58 -3.73 -3.30
C VAL A 137 12.34 -2.37 -2.65
N VAL A 138 12.77 -1.31 -3.30
CA VAL A 138 12.64 0.06 -2.82
C VAL A 138 11.62 0.79 -3.67
N ILE A 139 10.56 1.31 -3.04
CA ILE A 139 9.50 2.09 -3.68
C ILE A 139 9.60 3.51 -3.11
N THR A 140 9.84 4.49 -3.97
CA THR A 140 10.00 5.90 -3.57
C THR A 140 9.14 6.82 -4.40
N SER A 141 8.62 7.88 -3.77
CA SER A 141 7.94 8.95 -4.50
C SER A 141 8.04 10.28 -3.76
N GLN A 142 8.12 11.35 -4.55
CA GLN A 142 7.94 12.73 -4.11
C GLN A 142 6.81 13.43 -4.87
N LYS A 143 6.10 12.69 -5.72
CA LYS A 143 5.07 13.20 -6.61
C LYS A 143 3.73 12.61 -6.24
N CYS A 144 2.87 13.45 -5.70
CA CYS A 144 1.48 13.11 -5.44
C CYS A 144 0.63 14.28 -5.93
N THR A 145 -0.42 13.97 -6.68
CA THR A 145 -1.43 14.93 -7.11
C THR A 145 -2.76 14.55 -6.49
N LEU A 146 -3.41 15.52 -5.86
CA LEU A 146 -4.76 15.37 -5.35
C LEU A 146 -5.74 15.82 -6.43
N SER A 147 -6.70 14.97 -6.76
CA SER A 147 -7.85 15.30 -7.61
C SER A 147 -9.16 15.09 -6.83
N GLY A 148 -10.29 15.54 -7.36
CA GLY A 148 -11.60 15.36 -6.72
C GLY A 148 -12.43 16.64 -6.68
N SER A 149 -12.78 17.09 -5.48
CA SER A 149 -13.73 18.21 -5.31
C SER A 149 -13.20 19.55 -5.85
N PRO A 150 -14.07 20.48 -6.30
CA PRO A 150 -13.67 21.83 -6.74
C PRO A 150 -12.91 22.64 -5.68
N PHE A 151 -13.00 22.23 -4.43
CA PHE A 151 -12.24 22.83 -3.33
C PHE A 151 -10.72 22.71 -3.54
N ILE A 152 -10.24 21.58 -4.08
CA ILE A 152 -8.80 21.31 -4.30
C ILE A 152 -8.21 22.37 -5.23
N GLU A 153 -8.89 22.65 -6.35
CA GLU A 153 -8.49 23.67 -7.32
C GLU A 153 -8.64 25.08 -6.72
N LYS A 154 -9.79 25.36 -6.08
CA LYS A 154 -10.08 26.67 -5.50
C LYS A 154 -9.03 27.12 -4.48
N VAL A 155 -8.53 26.20 -3.65
CA VAL A 155 -7.52 26.52 -2.63
C VAL A 155 -6.09 26.26 -3.10
N LYS A 156 -5.91 25.82 -4.35
CA LYS A 156 -4.61 25.43 -4.93
C LYS A 156 -3.89 24.41 -4.04
N LEU A 157 -4.62 23.37 -3.59
CA LEU A 157 -4.10 22.46 -2.58
C LEU A 157 -2.84 21.72 -3.04
N ASN A 158 -2.75 21.36 -4.32
CA ASN A 158 -1.56 20.73 -4.92
C ASN A 158 -0.30 21.62 -4.92
N GLU A 159 -0.44 22.93 -4.69
CA GLU A 159 0.68 23.87 -4.55
C GLU A 159 1.05 24.12 -3.08
N ARG A 160 0.33 23.47 -2.15
CA ARG A 160 0.38 23.75 -0.71
C ARG A 160 0.81 22.54 0.11
N PHE A 161 1.30 21.48 -0.53
CA PHE A 161 1.88 20.38 0.20
C PHE A 161 3.15 19.85 -0.44
N ASP A 162 4.04 19.39 0.42
CA ASP A 162 5.18 18.56 0.06
C ASP A 162 4.85 17.11 0.45
N PHE A 163 5.10 16.18 -0.46
CA PHE A 163 4.84 14.76 -0.27
C PHE A 163 6.13 13.97 -0.42
N LYS A 164 6.36 13.02 0.48
CA LYS A 164 7.47 12.07 0.37
C LYS A 164 7.06 10.71 0.93
N ILE A 165 7.31 9.65 0.17
CA ILE A 165 7.20 8.28 0.64
C ILE A 165 8.46 7.48 0.29
N ASP A 166 8.94 6.72 1.27
CA ASP A 166 10.00 5.74 1.13
C ASP A 166 9.47 4.41 1.68
N CYS A 167 9.47 3.36 0.87
CA CYS A 167 9.01 2.03 1.27
C CYS A 167 10.05 0.99 0.86
N GLU A 168 10.45 0.16 1.81
CA GLU A 168 11.40 -0.94 1.63
C GLU A 168 10.66 -2.26 1.86
N LEU A 169 10.60 -3.12 0.85
CA LEU A 169 10.14 -4.50 0.98
C LEU A 169 11.36 -5.40 1.13
N THR A 170 11.33 -6.26 2.14
CA THR A 170 12.36 -7.26 2.44
C THR A 170 11.69 -8.61 2.58
N TRP A 171 12.45 -9.68 2.39
CA TRP A 171 11.95 -11.05 2.48
C TRP A 171 12.96 -11.94 3.17
N VAL A 172 12.44 -13.04 3.72
CA VAL A 172 13.26 -14.13 4.23
C VAL A 172 12.68 -15.43 3.70
N ASP A 173 13.54 -16.22 3.06
CA ASP A 173 13.23 -17.60 2.74
C ASP A 173 13.53 -18.49 3.96
N SER A 174 12.59 -19.35 4.31
CA SER A 174 12.87 -20.43 5.25
C SER A 174 13.86 -21.39 4.59
N SER A 175 15.11 -21.38 5.08
CA SER A 175 16.07 -22.41 4.69
C SER A 175 15.66 -23.73 5.34
N VAL A 176 15.24 -24.71 4.53
CA VAL A 176 15.16 -26.10 4.98
C VAL A 176 16.58 -26.59 5.20
N SER A 177 17.11 -26.42 6.40
CA SER A 177 18.29 -27.17 6.82
C SER A 177 17.83 -28.53 7.35
N SER A 178 17.88 -29.53 6.46
CA SER A 178 17.94 -31.00 6.63
C SER A 178 17.14 -31.71 7.75
N PRO A 179 16.61 -32.93 7.48
CA PRO A 179 15.82 -33.69 8.43
C PRO A 179 16.72 -34.22 9.55
N THR A 180 16.53 -33.76 10.77
CA THR A 180 16.97 -34.52 11.95
C THR A 180 15.76 -35.23 12.52
N ILE A 181 15.69 -36.52 12.26
CA ILE A 181 14.81 -37.45 12.98
C ILE A 181 15.22 -37.40 14.45
N THR A 182 14.34 -36.92 15.31
CA THR A 182 14.22 -37.42 16.69
C THR A 182 12.74 -37.45 17.06
N THR A 183 12.18 -38.64 16.86
CA THR A 183 11.29 -39.37 17.77
C THR A 183 10.60 -38.56 18.88
N GLU A 184 9.27 -38.54 18.76
CA GLU A 184 8.27 -38.58 19.83
C GLU A 184 8.13 -37.37 20.78
N GLN A 185 6.91 -36.82 20.73
CA GLN A 185 6.18 -36.14 21.80
C GLN A 185 6.71 -34.77 22.23
N GLU A 186 6.00 -33.73 21.78
CA GLU A 186 5.35 -32.72 22.65
C GLU A 186 4.40 -31.87 21.79
N GLU A 187 3.12 -31.83 22.16
CA GLU A 187 2.11 -30.94 21.57
C GLU A 187 2.38 -29.49 22.05
N GLY A 188 3.31 -28.81 21.38
CA GLY A 188 3.51 -27.36 21.45
C GLY A 188 3.43 -26.80 20.04
N GLU A 189 2.76 -25.66 19.87
CA GLU A 189 2.61 -24.96 18.58
C GLU A 189 3.93 -24.90 17.81
N ASP A 190 3.99 -25.65 16.71
CA ASP A 190 5.14 -25.75 15.81
C ASP A 190 5.44 -24.38 15.20
N GLN A 191 6.38 -23.63 15.80
CA GLN A 191 6.95 -22.39 15.23
C GLN A 191 7.94 -22.74 14.12
N GLY A 192 7.50 -23.56 13.16
CA GLY A 192 8.27 -23.87 11.96
C GLY A 192 8.69 -22.57 11.26
N LEU A 193 9.99 -22.47 10.96
CA LEU A 193 10.56 -21.34 10.21
C LEU A 193 9.73 -21.14 8.93
N SER A 194 8.92 -20.09 8.90
CA SER A 194 8.06 -19.77 7.76
C SER A 194 8.66 -18.62 6.98
N SER A 195 8.72 -18.71 5.64
CA SER A 195 9.10 -17.57 4.80
C SER A 195 8.16 -16.40 5.05
N PHE A 196 8.68 -15.17 5.02
CA PHE A 196 7.87 -13.98 5.21
C PHE A 196 8.32 -12.81 4.34
N ILE A 197 7.37 -11.92 4.05
CA ILE A 197 7.61 -10.62 3.42
C ILE A 197 7.36 -9.55 4.48
N ALA A 198 8.29 -8.61 4.63
CA ALA A 198 8.14 -7.47 5.51
C ALA A 198 8.27 -6.17 4.72
N ALA A 199 7.45 -5.19 5.06
CA ALA A 199 7.57 -3.85 4.49
C ALA A 199 7.85 -2.85 5.59
N LYS A 200 8.82 -1.96 5.37
CA LYS A 200 9.10 -0.78 6.18
C LYS A 200 8.79 0.46 5.37
N THR A 201 7.85 1.27 5.84
CA THR A 201 7.42 2.49 5.11
C THR A 201 7.59 3.71 5.98
N TYR A 202 8.02 4.81 5.36
CA TYR A 202 8.00 6.16 5.90
C TYR A 202 7.25 7.07 4.93
N LEU A 203 6.18 7.70 5.40
CA LEU A 203 5.41 8.69 4.65
C LEU A 203 5.43 10.01 5.41
N SER A 204 5.74 11.10 4.71
CA SER A 204 5.72 12.47 5.22
C SER A 204 4.91 13.35 4.28
N VAL A 205 3.99 14.12 4.85
CA VAL A 205 3.22 15.14 4.14
C VAL A 205 3.32 16.43 4.94
N GLU A 206 3.86 17.47 4.33
CA GLU A 206 3.92 18.82 4.90
C GLU A 206 2.87 19.66 4.19
N VAL A 207 1.96 20.33 4.93
CA VAL A 207 0.84 21.07 4.33
C VAL A 207 0.77 22.49 4.88
N ASP A 208 0.64 23.45 3.98
CA ASP A 208 0.23 24.82 4.27
C ASP A 208 -1.28 24.86 4.48
N ARG A 209 -1.72 25.06 5.73
CA ARG A 209 -3.14 25.07 6.09
C ARG A 209 -3.91 26.18 5.36
N PRO A 210 -4.83 25.87 4.42
CA PRO A 210 -5.68 26.89 3.82
C PRO A 210 -6.74 27.36 4.82
N VAL A 211 -7.21 28.61 4.69
CA VAL A 211 -8.35 29.13 5.46
C VAL A 211 -9.61 28.31 5.10
N PRO A 212 -10.44 27.87 6.07
CA PRO A 212 -10.46 28.24 7.50
C PRO A 212 -9.65 27.34 8.45
N PHE A 213 -8.92 26.33 7.94
CA PHE A 213 -8.21 25.35 8.77
C PHE A 213 -7.01 25.92 9.54
N ASN A 214 -6.58 27.15 9.23
CA ASN A 214 -5.56 27.86 10.01
C ASN A 214 -6.01 28.21 11.44
N THR A 215 -7.32 28.23 11.71
CA THR A 215 -7.90 28.51 13.04
C THR A 215 -7.78 27.34 14.01
N ILE A 216 -7.57 26.11 13.51
CA ILE A 216 -7.39 24.92 14.34
C ILE A 216 -5.94 24.91 14.85
N PRO A 217 -5.69 24.68 16.15
CA PRO A 217 -4.33 24.59 16.68
C PRO A 217 -3.51 23.53 15.94
N ARG A 218 -2.29 23.90 15.53
CA ARG A 218 -1.37 23.04 14.77
C ARG A 218 -1.24 21.63 15.36
N ARG A 219 -1.02 21.53 16.68
CA ARG A 219 -0.88 20.25 17.39
C ARG A 219 -2.07 19.33 17.22
N VAL A 220 -3.29 19.87 17.13
CA VAL A 220 -4.52 19.11 16.91
C VAL A 220 -4.54 18.56 15.49
N VAL A 221 -4.25 19.41 14.50
CA VAL A 221 -4.18 19.01 13.08
C VAL A 221 -3.12 17.93 12.87
N GLU A 222 -1.92 18.11 13.42
CA GLU A 222 -0.82 17.13 13.34
C GLU A 222 -1.22 15.80 13.98
N LYS A 223 -1.81 15.82 15.18
CA LYS A 223 -2.21 14.59 15.88
C LYS A 223 -3.29 13.82 15.10
N ILE A 224 -4.31 14.52 14.58
CA ILE A 224 -5.37 13.93 13.78
C ILE A 224 -4.78 13.37 12.48
N GLY A 225 -4.01 14.17 11.76
CA GLY A 225 -3.34 13.78 10.53
C GLY A 225 -2.44 12.55 10.74
N ASN A 226 -1.59 12.56 11.77
CA ASN A 226 -0.62 11.49 12.04
C ASN A 226 -1.34 10.17 12.31
N THR A 227 -2.46 10.25 13.02
CA THR A 227 -3.24 9.06 13.34
C THR A 227 -3.97 8.54 12.11
N ALA A 228 -4.61 9.42 11.34
CA ALA A 228 -5.26 9.05 10.08
C ALA A 228 -4.25 8.43 9.10
N MET A 229 -3.09 9.06 8.89
CA MET A 229 -2.04 8.55 8.02
C MET A 229 -1.48 7.20 8.50
N ARG A 230 -1.21 7.04 9.80
CA ARG A 230 -0.74 5.75 10.34
C ARG A 230 -1.74 4.62 10.11
N ILE A 231 -3.03 4.89 10.28
CA ILE A 231 -4.10 3.91 10.03
C ILE A 231 -4.18 3.58 8.54
N SER A 232 -4.19 4.60 7.68
CA SER A 232 -4.29 4.42 6.22
C SER A 232 -3.09 3.62 5.68
N ILE A 233 -1.86 4.01 6.02
CA ILE A 233 -0.65 3.25 5.65
C ILE A 233 -0.75 1.83 6.19
N LYS A 234 -1.21 1.66 7.44
CA LYS A 234 -1.34 0.33 8.03
C LYS A 234 -2.24 -0.60 7.22
N TYR A 235 -3.37 -0.07 6.83
CA TYR A 235 -4.34 -0.83 6.06
C TYR A 235 -3.83 -1.13 4.65
N ILE A 236 -3.37 -0.11 3.93
CA ILE A 236 -2.88 -0.23 2.54
C ILE A 236 -1.71 -1.20 2.48
N LEU A 237 -0.70 -1.03 3.34
CA LEU A 237 0.50 -1.86 3.33
C LEU A 237 0.19 -3.32 3.67
N LYS A 238 -0.62 -3.55 4.71
CA LYS A 238 -1.04 -4.91 5.07
C LYS A 238 -1.80 -5.59 3.93
N SER A 239 -2.66 -4.86 3.24
CA SER A 239 -3.43 -5.43 2.14
C SER A 239 -2.59 -5.66 0.89
N PHE A 240 -1.64 -4.77 0.59
CA PHE A 240 -0.66 -4.95 -0.48
C PHE A 240 0.23 -6.17 -0.24
N LEU A 241 0.77 -6.32 0.98
CA LEU A 241 1.57 -7.49 1.35
C LEU A 241 0.78 -8.81 1.26
N LYS A 242 -0.53 -8.78 1.57
CA LYS A 242 -1.41 -9.95 1.34
C LYS A 242 -1.56 -10.24 -0.15
N GLY A 243 -1.71 -9.22 -0.98
CA GLY A 243 -1.73 -9.35 -2.44
C GLY A 243 -0.46 -10.00 -2.97
N LEU A 244 0.71 -9.55 -2.50
CA LEU A 244 2.00 -10.18 -2.82
C LEU A 244 2.08 -11.64 -2.35
N ALA A 245 1.63 -11.94 -1.13
CA ALA A 245 1.64 -13.32 -0.61
C ALA A 245 0.74 -14.25 -1.44
N GLN A 246 -0.43 -13.77 -1.86
CA GLN A 246 -1.36 -14.52 -2.71
C GLN A 246 -0.81 -14.71 -4.12
N ASP A 247 -0.25 -13.65 -4.70
CA ASP A 247 0.37 -13.69 -6.02
C ASP A 247 1.59 -14.61 -6.04
N TYR A 248 2.42 -14.57 -5.00
CA TYR A 248 3.51 -15.53 -4.80
C TYR A 248 3.00 -16.96 -4.73
N SER A 249 1.95 -17.23 -3.94
CA SER A 249 1.36 -18.58 -3.84
C SER A 249 0.96 -19.10 -5.23
N ARG A 250 0.28 -18.25 -6.01
CA ARG A 250 -0.12 -18.58 -7.39
C ARG A 250 1.09 -18.79 -8.29
N TRP A 251 2.07 -17.89 -8.25
CA TRP A 251 3.31 -17.99 -9.01
C TRP A 251 4.11 -19.25 -8.63
N ALA A 252 4.10 -19.66 -7.37
CA ALA A 252 4.81 -20.85 -6.92
C ALA A 252 4.15 -22.16 -7.39
N GLU A 253 2.82 -22.19 -7.42
CA GLU A 253 2.04 -23.40 -7.68
C GLU A 253 1.74 -23.61 -9.18
N ASP A 254 1.42 -22.53 -9.90
CA ASP A 254 0.94 -22.53 -11.29
C ASP A 254 2.07 -22.23 -12.29
N GLU A 255 2.52 -23.26 -13.01
CA GLU A 255 3.60 -23.13 -14.00
C GLU A 255 3.18 -22.30 -15.23
N ASP A 256 1.92 -22.40 -15.66
CA ASP A 256 1.41 -21.65 -16.81
C ASP A 256 1.33 -20.16 -16.49
N TYR A 257 0.90 -19.82 -15.26
CA TYR A 257 0.93 -18.45 -14.77
C TYR A 257 2.36 -17.88 -14.72
N ARG A 258 3.36 -18.67 -14.29
CA ARG A 258 4.77 -18.24 -14.35
C ARG A 258 5.25 -17.96 -15.76
N LYS A 259 4.95 -18.88 -16.70
CA LYS A 259 5.33 -18.72 -18.12
C LYS A 259 4.66 -17.52 -18.76
N PHE A 260 3.39 -17.28 -18.43
CA PHE A 260 2.67 -16.09 -18.86
C PHE A 260 3.37 -14.81 -18.41
N ARG A 261 3.77 -14.73 -17.13
CA ARG A 261 4.51 -13.58 -16.60
C ARG A 261 5.86 -13.37 -17.26
N SER A 262 6.62 -14.43 -17.53
CA SER A 262 7.88 -14.30 -18.28
C SER A 262 7.66 -13.81 -19.72
N ASN A 263 6.56 -14.21 -20.36
CA ASN A 263 6.26 -13.84 -21.75
C ASN A 263 5.80 -12.39 -21.92
N LEU A 264 5.24 -11.77 -20.87
CA LEU A 264 4.91 -10.33 -20.89
C LEU A 264 6.15 -9.47 -21.17
N MET A 265 7.34 -9.94 -20.77
CA MET A 265 8.59 -9.22 -21.00
C MET A 265 9.07 -9.29 -22.45
N VAL A 266 8.95 -10.46 -23.08
CA VAL A 266 9.41 -10.69 -24.46
C VAL A 266 8.60 -9.87 -25.46
N LYS A 267 7.30 -9.67 -25.21
CA LYS A 267 6.45 -8.86 -26.08
C LYS A 267 6.77 -7.37 -26.03
N GLU A 268 7.11 -6.82 -24.86
CA GLU A 268 7.45 -5.40 -24.75
C GLU A 268 8.80 -5.07 -25.41
N GLU A 269 9.79 -5.96 -25.31
CA GLU A 269 11.07 -5.78 -26.00
C GLU A 269 10.90 -5.88 -27.53
N ALA A 270 10.12 -6.84 -28.02
CA ALA A 270 9.85 -7.00 -29.45
C ALA A 270 9.13 -5.79 -30.09
N VAL A 271 8.32 -5.06 -29.33
CA VAL A 271 7.66 -3.82 -29.79
C VAL A 271 8.63 -2.64 -29.80
N SER A 272 9.59 -2.58 -28.87
CA SER A 272 10.61 -1.50 -28.83
C SER A 272 11.63 -1.56 -29.98
N PHE A 273 11.80 -2.72 -30.61
CA PHE A 273 12.67 -2.90 -31.80
C PHE A 273 11.94 -2.72 -33.13
N ALA A 274 10.61 -2.56 -33.11
CA ALA A 274 9.78 -2.42 -34.31
C ALA A 274 9.32 -0.97 -34.51
N THR A 275 10.24 0.00 -34.51
CA THR A 275 9.99 1.29 -35.18
C THR A 275 10.27 1.13 -36.67
N PRO A 276 9.31 1.34 -37.58
CA PRO A 276 9.64 1.51 -38.98
C PRO A 276 10.40 2.84 -39.10
N GLU A 277 11.62 2.79 -39.62
CA GLU A 277 12.22 3.96 -40.25
C GLU A 277 11.33 4.38 -41.42
N VAL A 278 11.00 5.68 -41.43
CA VAL A 278 10.40 6.50 -42.50
C VAL A 278 8.87 6.50 -42.61
#